data_AF-A0A6A6YUB8-F1
#
_entry.id   AF-A0A6A6YUB8-F1
#
_cell.length_a   1.000
_cell.length_b   1.000
_cell.length_c   1.000
_cell.angle_alpha   90.00
_cell.angle_beta   90.00
_cell.angle_gamma   90.00
#
_symmetry.space_group_name_H-M   'P 1'
#
loop_
_entity.id
_entity.type
_entity.pdbx_description
1 polymer ?
#
loop_
_entity_poly.entity_id
_entity_poly.type
_entity_poly.pdbx_seq_one_letter_code
_entity_poly.pdbx_strand_id
1 'polypeptide(L)' 'MTSYHVGNIEEAGEGLEAAMAKYLKDNRPACCGVSVTGLSGPARIEITGSAARGA' A
#
# COMPACT_ATOMS: atom_id res chain seq x y z
N MET A 1 7.74 -2.72 2.42
CA MET A 1 6.31 -2.90 2.08
C MET A 1 6.14 -2.55 0.61
N THR A 2 5.20 -3.20 -0.06
CA THR A 2 4.89 -2.93 -1.47
C THR A 2 3.40 -2.77 -1.64
N SER A 3 2.96 -1.72 -2.31
CA SER A 3 1.56 -1.56 -2.74
C SER A 3 1.46 -1.85 -4.24
N TYR A 4 0.51 -2.68 -4.60
CA TYR A 4 0.12 -2.96 -5.98
C TYR A 4 -1.23 -2.31 -6.22
N HIS A 5 -1.37 -1.52 -7.29
CA HIS A 5 -2.62 -0.83 -7.60
C HIS A 5 -2.97 -0.94 -9.08
N VAL A 6 -4.26 -0.99 -9.37
CA VAL A 6 -4.80 -0.96 -10.73
C VAL A 6 -5.18 0.47 -11.10
N GLY A 7 -4.70 0.96 -12.24
CA GLY A 7 -5.00 2.31 -12.72
C GLY A 7 -3.97 3.36 -12.29
N ASN A 8 -4.39 4.64 -12.29
CA ASN A 8 -3.52 5.77 -11.98
C ASN A 8 -3.19 5.81 -10.48
N ILE A 9 -1.91 6.00 -10.16
CA ILE A 9 -1.42 6.12 -8.78
C ILE A 9 -1.97 7.34 -8.06
N GLU A 10 -2.42 8.38 -8.76
CA GLU A 10 -3.03 9.56 -8.13
C GLU A 10 -4.34 9.20 -7.41
N GLU A 11 -5.18 8.36 -8.01
CA GLU A 11 -6.45 7.93 -7.40
C GLU A 11 -6.25 6.92 -6.25
N ALA A 12 -5.26 6.03 -6.40
CA ALA A 12 -4.92 5.02 -5.39
C ALA A 12 -4.07 5.61 -4.23
N GLY A 13 -3.28 6.64 -4.52
CA GLY A 13 -2.27 7.20 -3.64
C GLY A 13 -2.86 7.93 -2.44
N GLU A 14 -3.92 8.72 -2.63
CA GLU A 14 -4.58 9.42 -1.52
C GLU A 14 -5.17 8.45 -0.49
N GLY A 15 -5.86 7.40 -0.97
CA GLY A 15 -6.42 6.37 -0.11
C GLY A 15 -5.35 5.57 0.64
N LEU A 16 -4.24 5.25 -0.04
CA LEU A 16 -3.10 4.57 0.57
C LEU A 16 -2.43 5.44 1.64
N GLU A 17 -2.17 6.71 1.36
CA GLU A 17 -1.58 7.65 2.30
C GLU A 17 -2.47 7.87 3.53
N ALA A 18 -3.79 8.00 3.33
CA ALA A 18 -4.74 8.11 4.43
C ALA A 18 -4.74 6.84 5.32
N ALA A 19 -4.67 5.65 4.71
CA ALA A 19 -4.57 4.39 5.44
C ALA A 19 -3.25 4.28 6.22
N MET A 20 -2.11 4.62 5.59
CA MET A 20 -0.82 4.65 6.25
C MET A 20 -0.81 5.61 7.44
N ALA A 21 -1.32 6.83 7.26
CA ALA A 21 -1.41 7.81 8.33
C ALA A 21 -2.26 7.30 9.51
N LYS A 22 -3.40 6.65 9.22
CA LYS A 22 -4.31 6.11 10.25
C LYS A 22 -3.69 4.94 11.03
N TYR A 23 -3.09 3.97 10.33
CA TYR A 23 -2.68 2.71 10.94
C TYR A 23 -1.21 2.69 11.39
N LEU A 24 -0.33 3.37 10.67
CA LEU A 24 1.13 3.34 10.91
C LEU A 24 1.63 4.59 11.62
N LYS A 25 0.86 5.69 11.57
CA LYS A 25 1.19 6.98 12.18
C LYS A 25 2.60 7.41 11.77
N ASP A 26 3.51 7.54 12.74
CA ASP A 26 4.91 7.93 12.54
C ASP A 26 5.83 6.75 12.21
N ASN A 27 5.40 5.51 12.49
CA ASN A 27 6.19 4.31 12.20
C ASN A 27 5.93 3.83 10.76
N ARG A 28 6.27 4.68 9.79
CA ARG A 28 6.06 4.38 8.38
C ARG A 28 7.17 3.46 7.85
N PRO A 29 6.84 2.24 7.39
CA PRO A 29 7.82 1.37 6.77
C PRO A 29 8.24 1.92 5.41
N ALA A 30 9.44 1.56 4.96
CA ALA A 30 9.83 1.77 3.58
C ALA A 30 8.78 1.14 2.64
N CYS A 31 8.31 1.90 1.66
CA CYS A 31 7.24 1.52 0.75
C CYS A 31 7.65 1.74 -0.72
N CYS A 32 7.21 0.85 -1.60
CA CYS A 32 7.30 1.00 -3.04
C CYS A 32 5.91 0.77 -3.65
N GLY A 33 5.48 1.66 -4.56
CA GLY A 33 4.23 1.53 -5.30
C GLY A 33 4.47 0.96 -6.70
N VAL A 34 3.68 -0.03 -7.09
CA VAL A 34 3.77 -0.71 -8.39
C VAL A 34 2.40 -0.68 -9.06
N SER A 35 2.35 -0.18 -10.30
CA SER A 35 1.15 -0.24 -11.12
C SER A 35 1.05 -1.62 -11.79
N VAL A 36 -0.11 -2.25 -11.71
CA VAL A 36 -0.39 -3.58 -12.27
C VAL A 36 -1.66 -3.56 -13.12
N THR A 37 -1.77 -4.50 -14.07
CA THR A 37 -2.91 -4.58 -14.99
C THR A 37 -4.19 -5.11 -14.32
N GLY A 38 -4.06 -5.78 -13.18
CA GLY A 38 -5.18 -6.36 -12.44
C GLY A 38 -4.72 -6.95 -11.11
N LEU A 39 -5.67 -7.13 -10.20
CA LEU A 39 -5.49 -7.78 -8.90
C LEU A 39 -6.49 -8.92 -8.75
N SER A 40 -6.29 -9.75 -7.73
CA SER A 40 -7.24 -10.84 -7.46
C SER A 40 -8.60 -10.29 -7.00
N GLY A 41 -9.67 -10.75 -7.64
CA GLY A 41 -11.04 -10.33 -7.34
C GLY A 41 -11.30 -8.85 -7.67
N PRO A 42 -12.24 -8.17 -6.96
CA PRO A 42 -12.60 -6.78 -7.22
C PRO A 42 -11.64 -5.77 -6.55
N ALA A 43 -10.47 -6.21 -6.08
CA ALA A 43 -9.53 -5.36 -5.36
C ALA A 43 -8.93 -4.28 -6.27
N ARG A 44 -8.81 -3.06 -5.74
CA ARG A 44 -8.13 -1.94 -6.42
C ARG A 44 -6.69 -1.73 -5.95
N ILE A 45 -6.40 -2.14 -4.72
CA ILE A 45 -5.08 -2.07 -4.09
C ILE A 45 -4.85 -3.37 -3.33
N GLU A 46 -3.64 -3.93 -3.47
CA GLU A 46 -3.12 -5.02 -2.66
C GLU A 46 -1.85 -4.54 -1.95
N ILE A 47 -1.65 -4.91 -0.70
CA ILE A 47 -0.47 -4.51 0.09
C ILE A 47 0.24 -5.77 0.58
N THR A 48 1.52 -5.88 0.28
CA THR A 48 2.40 -6.91 0.85
C THR A 48 3.40 -6.26 1.79
N GLY A 49 3.43 -6.76 3.03
CA GLY A 49 4.33 -6.28 4.08
C GLY A 49 5.22 -7.40 4.62
N SER A 50 6.39 -7.02 5.11
CA SER A 50 7.21 -7.87 5.97
C SER A 50 7.45 -7.12 7.27
N ALA A 51 7.41 -7.83 8.38
CA ALA A 51 7.65 -7.26 9.71
C ALA A 51 8.71 -8.08 10.43
N ALA A 52 9.50 -7.40 11.27
CA ALA A 52 10.40 -8.04 12.22
C ALA A 52 9.77 -7.98 13.61
N ARG A 53 10.04 -9.00 14.44
CA ARG A 53 9.67 -8.95 15.86
C ARG A 53 10.51 -7.86 16.53
N GLY A 54 9.85 -6.95 17.27
CA GLY A 54 10.53 -5.94 18.07
C GLY A 54 11.41 -6.58 19.15
N ALA A 55 12.53 -5.92 19.48
CA ALA A 55 13.50 -6.35 20.48
C ALA A 55 12.87 -6.47 21.89
#